data_AF-A0A2E6S959-F1
#
_entry.id   AF-A0A2E6S959-F1
#
_cell.length_a   1.000
_cell.length_b   1.000
_cell.length_c   1.000
_cell.angle_alpha   90.00
_cell.angle_beta   90.00
_cell.angle_gamma   90.00
#
_symmetry.space_group_name_H-M   'P 1'
#
loop_
_entity.id
_entity.type
_entity.pdbx_description
1 polymer ?
#
loop_
_entity_poly.entity_id
_entity_poly.type
_entity_poly.pdbx_seq_one_letter_code
_entity_poly.pdbx_strand_id
1 'polypeptide(L)'
;MLAVSVSLSGCGSKKNKSPEAVFEAAKSAMADEDMEGFMNCLTPESQDLLAGAMVMLGTMMKGLAGLAELGGEDADAQQSVSKIGKVLEDHGLTEDAMKKMEGADESDPASAMKKLVEPIKDKAAFVGDMFEVFSGMENGATEDFEFKGTLKDIKIDGDSASAVLEDGGTSKPVQFKKVKGSWLIHLDPSEFGEDFLGN
;
A
#
# COMPACT_ATOMS: atom_id res chain seq x y z
N MET A 1 -19.53 35.29 -0.01
CA MET A 1 -18.89 34.01 0.35
C MET A 1 -17.96 33.64 -0.79
N LEU A 2 -16.65 33.69 -0.57
CA LEU A 2 -15.64 33.30 -1.56
C LEU A 2 -15.63 31.77 -1.62
N ALA A 3 -16.11 31.21 -2.75
CA ALA A 3 -15.94 29.80 -3.05
C ALA A 3 -14.46 29.58 -3.39
N VAL A 4 -13.70 29.00 -2.45
CA VAL A 4 -12.39 28.45 -2.75
C VAL A 4 -12.63 27.14 -3.48
N SER A 5 -12.49 27.16 -4.80
CA SER A 5 -12.40 25.95 -5.61
C SER A 5 -11.11 25.23 -5.24
N VAL A 6 -11.18 24.27 -4.33
CA VAL A 6 -10.07 23.36 -4.04
C VAL A 6 -9.94 22.44 -5.25
N SER A 7 -9.07 22.79 -6.19
CA SER A 7 -8.61 21.82 -7.17
C SER A 7 -7.83 20.74 -6.41
N LEU A 8 -8.49 19.60 -6.19
CA LEU A 8 -7.90 18.35 -5.73
C LEU A 8 -6.81 17.98 -6.74
N SER A 9 -5.58 18.39 -6.44
CA SER A 9 -4.41 18.00 -7.19
C SER A 9 -3.75 16.95 -6.33
N GLY A 10 -3.72 15.71 -6.81
CA GLY A 10 -3.07 14.61 -6.12
C GLY A 10 -1.66 14.96 -5.64
N CYS A 11 -1.18 14.21 -4.67
CA CYS A 11 0.07 14.47 -3.96
C CYS A 11 1.31 14.59 -4.86
N GLY A 12 1.24 14.16 -6.13
CA GLY A 12 2.31 14.23 -7.11
C GLY A 12 2.61 15.61 -7.70
N SER A 13 1.73 16.62 -7.58
CA SER A 13 1.92 17.92 -8.26
C SER A 13 1.93 19.16 -7.34
N LYS A 14 1.35 19.09 -6.15
CA LYS A 14 1.37 20.17 -5.15
C LYS A 14 2.04 19.69 -3.87
N LYS A 15 2.99 20.48 -3.35
CA LYS A 15 3.58 20.22 -2.03
C LYS A 15 2.49 20.29 -0.95
N ASN A 16 2.23 19.19 -0.28
CA ASN A 16 1.31 19.12 0.86
C ASN A 16 1.89 19.93 2.02
N LYS A 17 1.13 20.93 2.48
CA LYS A 17 1.59 21.91 3.48
C LYS A 17 1.36 21.48 4.92
N SER A 18 0.50 20.50 5.16
CA SER A 18 0.23 19.95 6.48
C SER A 18 -0.11 18.45 6.40
N PRO A 19 -0.06 17.71 7.53
CA PRO A 19 -0.53 16.32 7.64
C PRO A 19 -1.98 16.14 7.17
N GLU A 20 -2.89 17.06 7.53
CA GLU A 20 -4.30 17.02 7.13
C GLU A 20 -4.45 17.13 5.61
N ALA A 21 -3.68 18.01 4.98
CA ALA A 21 -3.76 18.21 3.53
C ALA A 21 -3.35 16.95 2.76
N VAL A 22 -2.32 16.23 3.21
CA VAL A 22 -1.92 14.98 2.56
C VAL A 22 -2.89 13.83 2.85
N PHE A 23 -3.48 13.79 4.06
CA PHE A 23 -4.48 12.79 4.39
C PHE A 23 -5.75 12.93 3.55
N GLU A 24 -6.29 14.14 3.42
CA GLU A 24 -7.46 14.39 2.58
C GLU A 24 -7.16 14.15 1.09
N ALA A 25 -5.95 14.46 0.63
CA ALA A 25 -5.52 14.14 -0.73
C ALA A 25 -5.45 12.62 -0.96
N ALA A 26 -4.90 11.85 -0.01
CA ALA A 26 -4.84 10.39 -0.07
C ALA A 26 -6.25 9.79 -0.09
N LYS A 27 -7.13 10.26 0.79
CA LYS A 27 -8.54 9.84 0.86
C LYS A 27 -9.30 10.14 -0.43
N SER A 28 -9.10 11.31 -1.02
CA SER A 28 -9.69 11.64 -2.32
C SER A 28 -9.18 10.72 -3.41
N ALA A 29 -7.86 10.48 -3.46
CA ALA A 29 -7.26 9.60 -4.45
C ALA A 29 -7.82 8.17 -4.34
N MET A 30 -7.96 7.64 -3.13
CA MET A 30 -8.60 6.33 -2.90
C MET A 30 -10.07 6.31 -3.35
N ALA A 31 -10.83 7.38 -3.06
CA ALA A 31 -12.23 7.48 -3.47
C ALA A 31 -12.42 7.58 -4.99
N ASP A 32 -11.43 8.14 -5.69
CA ASP A 32 -11.40 8.27 -7.15
C ASP A 32 -10.69 7.09 -7.83
N GLU A 33 -10.33 6.04 -7.08
CA GLU A 33 -9.52 4.88 -7.54
C GLU A 33 -8.16 5.28 -8.17
N ASP A 34 -7.66 6.47 -7.85
CA ASP A 34 -6.38 7.03 -8.29
C ASP A 34 -5.22 6.49 -7.45
N MET A 35 -4.81 5.27 -7.75
CA MET A 35 -3.74 4.58 -7.01
C MET A 35 -2.38 5.28 -7.17
N GLU A 36 -2.13 5.96 -8.30
CA GLU A 36 -0.93 6.78 -8.48
C GLU A 36 -0.96 8.01 -7.56
N GLY A 37 -2.10 8.70 -7.50
CA GLY A 37 -2.33 9.81 -6.58
C GLY A 37 -2.14 9.41 -5.13
N PHE A 38 -2.69 8.25 -4.74
CA PHE A 38 -2.55 7.70 -3.40
C PHE A 38 -1.09 7.35 -3.07
N MET A 39 -0.40 6.61 -3.94
CA MET A 39 1.00 6.24 -3.75
C MET A 39 1.90 7.47 -3.62
N ASN A 40 1.61 8.53 -4.37
CA ASN A 40 2.33 9.81 -4.24
C ASN A 40 2.09 10.54 -2.90
N CYS A 41 1.07 10.17 -2.13
CA CYS A 41 0.85 10.68 -0.77
C CYS A 41 1.68 9.96 0.29
N LEU A 42 2.30 8.83 -0.06
CA LEU A 42 3.14 8.05 0.84
C LEU A 42 4.61 8.49 0.77
N THR A 43 5.35 8.30 1.88
CA THR A 43 6.81 8.44 1.83
C THR A 43 7.42 7.37 0.90
N PRO A 44 8.60 7.61 0.28
CA PRO A 44 9.24 6.60 -0.58
C PRO A 44 9.44 5.25 0.11
N GLU A 45 9.79 5.25 1.39
CA GLU A 45 9.91 4.04 2.20
C GLU A 45 8.56 3.33 2.38
N SER A 46 7.48 4.09 2.59
CA SER A 46 6.14 3.54 2.68
C SER A 46 5.60 3.02 1.36
N GLN A 47 6.01 3.61 0.22
CA GLN A 47 5.73 3.04 -1.10
C GLN A 47 6.43 1.70 -1.28
N ASP A 48 7.70 1.58 -0.86
CA ASP A 48 8.43 0.32 -0.89
C ASP A 48 7.76 -0.73 0.00
N LEU A 49 7.33 -0.35 1.20
CA LEU A 49 6.63 -1.22 2.14
C LEU A 49 5.30 -1.73 1.57
N LEU A 50 4.46 -0.84 1.06
CA LEU A 50 3.15 -1.23 0.53
C LEU A 50 3.28 -2.11 -0.72
N ALA A 51 4.16 -1.74 -1.67
CA ALA A 51 4.43 -2.58 -2.82
C ALA A 51 5.00 -3.94 -2.38
N GLY A 52 5.91 -3.99 -1.41
CA GLY A 52 6.48 -5.23 -0.89
C GLY A 52 5.41 -6.13 -0.26
N ALA A 53 4.50 -5.57 0.53
CA ALA A 53 3.35 -6.28 1.10
C ALA A 53 2.47 -6.89 0.00
N MET A 54 2.19 -6.16 -1.08
CA MET A 54 1.40 -6.67 -2.21
C MET A 54 2.11 -7.81 -2.96
N VAL A 55 3.45 -7.76 -3.10
CA VAL A 55 4.22 -8.88 -3.64
C VAL A 55 4.10 -10.12 -2.75
N MET A 56 4.30 -9.97 -1.44
CA MET A 56 4.18 -11.08 -0.49
C MET A 56 2.76 -11.68 -0.49
N LEU A 57 1.74 -10.84 -0.49
CA LEU A 57 0.35 -11.27 -0.52
C LEU A 57 0.03 -12.06 -1.81
N GLY A 58 0.45 -11.53 -2.96
CA GLY A 58 0.26 -12.17 -4.26
C GLY A 58 0.98 -13.52 -4.37
N THR A 59 2.23 -13.58 -3.89
CA THR A 59 3.03 -14.81 -3.89
C THR A 59 2.48 -15.87 -2.92
N MET A 60 2.05 -15.46 -1.72
CA MET A 60 1.40 -16.34 -0.76
C MET A 60 0.11 -16.95 -1.34
N MET A 61 -0.74 -16.14 -1.98
CA MET A 61 -1.95 -16.63 -2.64
C MET A 61 -1.64 -17.58 -3.80
N LYS A 62 -0.64 -17.28 -4.64
CA LYS A 62 -0.18 -18.19 -5.70
C LYS A 62 0.28 -19.54 -5.12
N GLY A 63 1.00 -19.51 -3.99
CA GLY A 63 1.47 -20.72 -3.29
C GLY A 63 0.33 -21.55 -2.69
N LEU A 64 -0.62 -20.91 -1.98
CA LEU A 64 -1.79 -21.57 -1.40
C LEU A 64 -2.68 -22.20 -2.47
N ALA A 65 -2.91 -21.51 -3.59
CA ALA A 65 -3.71 -22.04 -4.69
C ALA A 65 -3.05 -23.25 -5.37
N GLY A 66 -1.73 -23.25 -5.55
CA GLY A 66 -0.99 -24.41 -6.06
C GLY A 66 -1.08 -25.64 -5.14
N LEU A 67 -1.25 -25.44 -3.83
CA LEU A 67 -1.54 -26.52 -2.88
C LEU A 67 -3.02 -26.95 -2.94
N ALA A 68 -3.95 -26.02 -3.18
CA ALA A 68 -5.38 -26.31 -3.31
C ALA A 68 -5.75 -27.04 -4.62
N GLU A 69 -5.00 -26.82 -5.71
CA GLU A 69 -5.10 -27.61 -6.95
C GLU A 69 -4.91 -29.12 -6.72
N LEU A 70 -4.17 -29.53 -5.68
CA LEU A 70 -4.05 -30.93 -5.29
C LEU A 70 -5.32 -31.49 -4.62
N GLY A 71 -6.19 -30.62 -4.12
CA GLY A 71 -7.46 -30.96 -3.46
C GLY A 71 -8.69 -30.80 -4.37
N GLY A 72 -8.55 -30.10 -5.50
CA GLY A 72 -9.54 -29.99 -6.56
C GLY A 72 -10.77 -29.16 -6.19
N GLU A 73 -10.65 -27.83 -6.09
CA GLU A 73 -11.80 -26.93 -6.19
C GLU A 73 -11.44 -25.47 -6.54
N ASP A 74 -12.43 -24.82 -7.17
CA ASP A 74 -12.63 -23.41 -7.54
C ASP A 74 -11.85 -22.78 -8.74
N ALA A 75 -12.54 -22.70 -9.88
CA ALA A 75 -12.05 -22.06 -11.11
C ALA A 75 -11.88 -20.54 -10.96
N ASP A 76 -12.66 -19.89 -10.09
CA ASP A 76 -12.58 -18.44 -9.87
C ASP A 76 -11.34 -18.08 -9.04
N ALA A 77 -10.94 -18.97 -8.11
CA ALA A 77 -9.67 -18.86 -7.40
C ALA A 77 -8.46 -19.03 -8.32
N GLN A 78 -8.51 -20.00 -9.25
CA GLN A 78 -7.45 -20.18 -10.25
C GLN A 78 -7.33 -19.00 -11.21
N GLN A 79 -8.46 -18.43 -11.64
CA GLN A 79 -8.47 -17.25 -12.49
C GLN A 79 -7.83 -16.05 -11.78
N SER A 80 -8.17 -15.85 -10.50
CA SER A 80 -7.62 -14.78 -9.67
C SER A 80 -6.11 -14.93 -9.47
N VAL A 81 -5.63 -16.15 -9.21
CA VAL A 81 -4.19 -16.46 -9.10
C VAL A 81 -3.45 -16.24 -10.41
N SER A 82 -4.06 -16.60 -11.54
CA SER A 82 -3.47 -16.32 -12.86
C SER A 82 -3.34 -14.83 -13.12
N LYS A 83 -4.31 -14.00 -12.70
CA LYS A 83 -4.23 -12.54 -12.81
C LYS A 83 -3.12 -11.98 -11.91
N ILE A 84 -3.01 -12.44 -10.66
CA ILE A 84 -1.92 -12.06 -9.75
C ILE A 84 -0.56 -12.40 -10.39
N GLY A 85 -0.40 -13.64 -10.87
CA GLY A 85 0.86 -14.08 -11.50
C GLY A 85 1.24 -13.21 -12.70
N LYS A 86 0.25 -12.85 -13.53
CA LYS A 86 0.45 -11.95 -14.66
C LYS A 86 0.90 -10.55 -14.24
N VAL A 87 0.27 -9.96 -13.22
CA VAL A 87 0.67 -8.65 -12.70
C VAL A 87 2.10 -8.70 -12.16
N LEU A 88 2.46 -9.72 -11.37
CA LEU A 88 3.82 -9.90 -10.87
C LEU A 88 4.84 -9.96 -12.03
N GLU A 89 4.57 -10.76 -13.07
CA GLU A 89 5.45 -10.88 -14.24
C GLU A 89 5.56 -9.58 -15.05
N ASP A 90 4.44 -8.91 -15.32
CA ASP A 90 4.39 -7.65 -16.08
C ASP A 90 5.19 -6.55 -15.37
N HIS A 91 5.29 -6.61 -14.03
CA HIS A 91 6.09 -5.71 -13.18
C HIS A 91 7.50 -6.23 -12.85
N GLY A 92 7.96 -7.30 -13.49
CA GLY A 92 9.34 -7.78 -13.42
C GLY A 92 9.65 -8.76 -12.27
N LEU A 93 8.63 -9.20 -11.54
CA LEU A 93 8.73 -10.18 -10.45
C LEU A 93 8.54 -11.60 -10.98
N THR A 94 9.44 -12.00 -11.89
CA THR A 94 9.46 -13.37 -12.43
C THR A 94 9.92 -14.37 -11.36
N GLU A 95 9.65 -15.67 -11.56
CA GLU A 95 10.11 -16.70 -10.64
C GLU A 95 11.64 -16.69 -10.43
N ASP A 96 12.40 -16.39 -11.49
CA ASP A 96 13.85 -16.26 -11.41
C ASP A 96 14.29 -15.01 -10.63
N ALA A 97 13.51 -13.93 -10.68
CA ALA A 97 13.76 -12.74 -9.86
C ALA A 97 13.46 -13.05 -8.39
N MET A 98 12.33 -13.71 -8.10
CA MET A 98 11.92 -14.09 -6.75
C MET A 98 12.89 -15.08 -6.09
N LYS A 99 13.36 -16.11 -6.81
CA LYS A 99 14.38 -17.05 -6.31
C LYS A 99 15.71 -16.39 -5.94
N LYS A 100 16.06 -15.28 -6.60
CA LYS A 100 17.28 -14.51 -6.25
C LYS A 100 17.09 -13.66 -4.99
N MET A 101 15.84 -13.47 -4.56
CA MET A 101 15.47 -12.74 -3.35
C MET A 101 15.27 -13.67 -2.15
N GLU A 102 15.11 -14.99 -2.37
CA GLU A 102 15.14 -16.01 -1.32
C GLU A 102 16.50 -15.97 -0.60
N GLY A 103 16.49 -15.66 0.71
CA GLY A 103 17.70 -15.47 1.53
C GLY A 103 18.04 -14.02 1.87
N ALA A 104 17.13 -13.07 1.63
CA ALA A 104 17.23 -11.73 2.22
C ALA A 104 17.26 -11.83 3.76
N ASP A 105 18.16 -11.06 4.38
CA ASP A 105 18.34 -11.01 5.83
C ASP A 105 17.05 -10.52 6.52
N GLU A 106 16.36 -11.42 7.21
CA GLU A 106 15.08 -11.18 7.90
C GLU A 106 15.20 -10.22 9.09
N SER A 107 16.43 -9.85 9.48
CA SER A 107 16.66 -8.97 10.65
C SER A 107 16.29 -7.50 10.42
N ASP A 108 16.07 -7.08 9.17
CA ASP A 108 15.58 -5.73 8.81
C ASP A 108 14.44 -5.81 7.78
N PRO A 109 13.18 -5.83 8.24
CA PRO A 109 12.00 -5.88 7.38
C PRO A 109 11.95 -4.78 6.32
N ALA A 110 12.39 -3.56 6.63
CA ALA A 110 12.35 -2.45 5.68
C ALA A 110 13.34 -2.66 4.52
N SER A 111 14.55 -3.13 4.82
CA SER A 111 15.54 -3.49 3.80
C SER A 111 15.10 -4.69 2.96
N ALA A 112 14.39 -5.66 3.56
CA ALA A 112 13.83 -6.80 2.83
C ALA A 112 12.76 -6.35 1.83
N MET A 113 11.79 -5.50 2.25
CA MET A 113 10.76 -4.97 1.35
C MET A 113 11.37 -4.17 0.20
N LYS A 114 12.35 -3.32 0.50
CA LYS A 114 13.03 -2.53 -0.53
C LYS A 114 13.69 -3.38 -1.61
N LYS A 115 14.35 -4.49 -1.23
CA LYS A 115 14.94 -5.43 -2.19
C LYS A 115 13.86 -6.14 -3.00
N LEU A 116 12.76 -6.52 -2.35
CA LEU A 116 11.64 -7.22 -2.99
C LEU A 116 11.04 -6.40 -4.13
N VAL A 117 10.95 -5.08 -3.96
CA VAL A 117 10.36 -4.16 -4.94
C VAL A 117 11.38 -3.51 -5.88
N GLU A 118 12.68 -3.80 -5.74
CA GLU A 118 13.73 -3.24 -6.60
C GLU A 118 13.49 -3.52 -8.10
N PRO A 119 12.99 -4.70 -8.51
CA PRO A 119 12.67 -4.97 -9.91
C PRO A 119 11.49 -4.15 -10.46
N ILE A 120 10.63 -3.64 -9.57
CA ILE A 120 9.40 -2.93 -9.93
C ILE A 120 9.75 -1.49 -10.32
N LYS A 121 9.70 -1.21 -11.62
CA LYS A 121 10.02 0.12 -12.17
C LYS A 121 8.98 1.17 -11.79
N ASP A 122 7.72 0.77 -11.77
CA ASP A 122 6.58 1.63 -11.47
C ASP A 122 5.74 1.01 -10.35
N LYS A 123 6.06 1.40 -9.12
CA LYS A 123 5.39 0.86 -7.92
C LYS A 123 3.94 1.31 -7.83
N ALA A 124 3.63 2.49 -8.36
CA ALA A 124 2.27 3.01 -8.36
C ALA A 124 1.37 2.20 -9.30
N ALA A 125 1.86 1.96 -10.52
CA ALA A 125 1.17 1.08 -11.47
C ALA A 125 1.03 -0.35 -10.92
N PHE A 126 2.10 -0.90 -10.32
CA PHE A 126 2.05 -2.22 -9.69
C PHE A 126 0.99 -2.33 -8.59
N VAL A 127 0.98 -1.38 -7.64
CA VAL A 127 -0.01 -1.39 -6.56
C VAL A 127 -1.42 -1.22 -7.12
N GLY A 128 -1.60 -0.40 -8.16
CA GLY A 128 -2.88 -0.24 -8.83
C GLY A 128 -3.39 -1.53 -9.48
N ASP A 129 -2.55 -2.19 -10.26
CA ASP A 129 -2.91 -3.46 -10.92
C ASP A 129 -3.22 -4.56 -9.88
N MET A 130 -2.47 -4.62 -8.78
CA MET A 130 -2.76 -5.56 -7.69
C MET A 130 -4.08 -5.23 -6.99
N PHE A 131 -4.39 -3.96 -6.77
CA PHE A 131 -5.64 -3.52 -6.16
C PHE A 131 -6.86 -3.82 -7.04
N GLU A 132 -6.75 -3.63 -8.36
CA GLU A 132 -7.78 -4.04 -9.33
C GLU A 132 -8.03 -5.54 -9.27
N VAL A 133 -6.98 -6.35 -9.16
CA VAL A 133 -7.11 -7.79 -9.05
C VAL A 133 -7.77 -8.21 -7.73
N PHE A 134 -7.42 -7.59 -6.60
CA PHE A 134 -7.99 -7.93 -5.29
C PHE A 134 -9.43 -7.44 -5.09
N SER A 135 -9.77 -6.24 -5.55
CA SER A 135 -11.14 -5.70 -5.47
C SER A 135 -12.16 -6.56 -6.24
N GLY A 136 -11.70 -7.28 -7.27
CA GLY A 136 -12.52 -8.24 -8.01
C GLY A 136 -12.74 -9.58 -7.31
N MET A 137 -12.16 -9.84 -6.12
CA MET A 137 -12.29 -11.10 -5.39
C MET A 137 -13.38 -11.02 -4.32
N GLU A 138 -14.12 -12.12 -4.12
CA GLU A 138 -15.23 -12.21 -3.15
C GLU A 138 -14.78 -12.01 -1.68
N ASN A 139 -13.49 -12.19 -1.38
CA ASN A 139 -12.84 -11.91 -0.09
C ASN A 139 -11.60 -10.99 -0.25
N GLY A 140 -11.62 -10.07 -1.21
CA GLY A 140 -10.51 -9.14 -1.44
C GLY A 140 -10.18 -8.32 -0.19
N ALA A 141 -8.91 -8.26 0.20
CA ALA A 141 -8.42 -7.51 1.37
C ALA A 141 -8.49 -5.98 1.22
N THR A 142 -9.36 -5.46 0.34
CA THR A 142 -9.45 -4.03 0.03
C THR A 142 -10.15 -3.23 1.12
N GLU A 143 -10.97 -3.86 1.98
CA GLU A 143 -11.64 -3.19 3.09
C GLU A 143 -10.66 -2.65 4.13
N ASP A 144 -9.51 -3.31 4.33
CA ASP A 144 -8.50 -2.88 5.32
C ASP A 144 -7.71 -1.64 4.88
N PHE A 145 -7.76 -1.28 3.59
CA PHE A 145 -7.04 -0.13 3.02
C PHE A 145 -7.91 1.13 2.90
N GLU A 146 -9.14 1.11 3.39
CA GLU A 146 -10.01 2.28 3.34
C GLU A 146 -9.57 3.37 4.34
N PHE A 147 -9.07 4.50 3.81
CA PHE A 147 -8.81 5.71 4.59
C PHE A 147 -10.11 6.47 4.87
N LYS A 148 -10.97 5.88 5.70
CA LYS A 148 -12.21 6.49 6.20
C LYS A 148 -11.96 7.13 7.57
N GLY A 149 -12.77 8.12 7.92
CA GLY A 149 -12.69 8.82 9.19
C GLY A 149 -12.13 10.24 9.14
N THR A 150 -11.76 10.75 10.32
CA THR A 150 -11.23 12.10 10.53
C THR A 150 -9.98 12.05 11.41
N LEU A 151 -8.96 12.85 11.06
CA LEU A 151 -7.77 13.00 11.89
C LEU A 151 -8.05 13.90 13.11
N LYS A 152 -7.53 13.46 14.26
CA LYS A 152 -7.52 14.20 15.53
C LYS A 152 -6.13 14.17 16.16
N ASP A 153 -5.97 14.99 17.20
CA ASP A 153 -4.77 15.03 18.07
C ASP A 153 -3.45 15.17 17.31
N ILE A 154 -3.48 15.98 16.25
CA ILE A 154 -2.34 16.19 15.36
C ILE A 154 -1.24 16.92 16.11
N LYS A 155 -0.09 16.26 16.23
CA LYS A 155 1.12 16.78 16.89
C LYS A 155 2.24 16.80 15.87
N ILE A 156 2.74 17.99 15.60
CA ILE A 156 3.86 18.21 14.68
C ILE A 156 5.13 18.41 15.52
N ASP A 157 6.16 17.61 15.24
CA ASP A 157 7.50 17.74 15.80
C ASP A 157 8.53 17.82 14.67
N GLY A 158 8.93 19.05 14.33
CA GLY A 158 9.85 19.34 13.24
C GLY A 158 9.37 18.83 11.87
N ASP A 159 9.99 17.74 11.42
CA ASP A 159 9.71 17.09 10.15
C ASP A 159 8.95 15.76 10.29
N SER A 160 8.43 15.46 11.49
CA SER A 160 7.52 14.35 11.76
C SER A 160 6.20 14.88 12.32
N ALA A 161 5.12 14.14 12.14
CA ALA A 161 3.86 14.40 12.82
C ALA A 161 3.14 13.09 13.13
N SER A 162 2.40 13.08 14.23
CA SER A 162 1.50 11.99 14.60
C SER A 162 0.07 12.52 14.70
N ALA A 163 -0.88 11.66 14.38
CA ALA A 163 -2.30 11.93 14.51
C ALA A 163 -3.02 10.65 14.91
N VAL A 164 -4.29 10.80 15.26
CA VAL A 164 -5.21 9.70 15.52
C VAL A 164 -6.32 9.75 14.47
N LEU A 165 -6.47 8.69 13.69
CA LEU A 165 -7.60 8.51 12.80
C LEU A 165 -8.76 7.90 13.58
N GLU A 166 -9.87 8.63 13.67
CA GLU A 166 -11.12 8.10 14.20
C GLU A 166 -12.09 7.76 13.08
N ASP A 167 -12.55 6.50 13.06
CA ASP A 167 -13.60 6.04 12.15
C ASP A 167 -14.57 5.09 12.87
N GLY A 168 -15.85 5.43 12.89
CA GLY A 168 -16.92 4.54 13.39
C GLY A 168 -16.78 4.03 14.83
N GLY A 169 -15.92 4.61 15.66
CA GLY A 169 -15.61 4.13 17.02
C GLY A 169 -14.27 3.40 17.15
N THR A 170 -13.56 3.18 16.04
CA THR A 170 -12.18 2.69 15.99
C THR A 170 -11.22 3.88 15.99
N SER A 171 -10.07 3.71 16.65
CA SER A 171 -9.02 4.71 16.73
C SER A 171 -7.69 4.08 16.32
N LYS A 172 -7.09 4.58 15.24
CA LYS A 172 -5.80 4.08 14.71
C LYS A 172 -4.76 5.21 14.69
N PRO A 173 -3.53 5.00 15.17
CA PRO A 173 -2.47 6.00 15.00
C PRO A 173 -2.13 6.17 13.52
N VAL A 174 -1.79 7.39 13.12
CA VAL A 174 -1.28 7.69 11.77
C VAL A 174 -0.04 8.57 11.89
N GLN A 175 1.01 8.20 11.19
CA GLN A 175 2.27 8.93 11.18
C GLN A 175 2.47 9.66 9.85
N PHE A 176 3.17 10.79 9.91
CA PHE A 176 3.53 11.60 8.76
C PHE A 176 4.99 12.02 8.86
N LYS A 177 5.64 12.15 7.71
CA LYS A 177 6.99 12.71 7.58
C LYS A 177 7.01 13.78 6.51
N LYS A 178 7.79 14.84 6.75
CA LYS A 178 8.07 15.88 5.75
C LYS A 178 9.28 15.46 4.92
N VAL A 179 9.07 15.22 3.63
CA VAL A 179 10.11 14.86 2.68
C VAL A 179 10.21 15.95 1.62
N LYS A 180 11.41 16.54 1.46
CA LYS A 180 11.69 17.63 0.49
C LYS A 180 10.69 18.81 0.56
N GLY A 181 10.19 19.09 1.76
CA GLY A 181 9.25 20.18 2.03
C GLY A 181 7.78 19.87 1.71
N SER A 182 7.42 18.59 1.55
CA SER A 182 6.03 18.12 1.44
C SER A 182 5.75 17.12 2.55
N TRP A 183 4.59 17.22 3.21
CA TRP A 183 4.11 16.19 4.13
C TRP A 183 3.62 14.96 3.37
N LEU A 184 3.96 13.77 3.87
CA LEU A 184 3.61 12.47 3.33
C LEU A 184 3.19 11.54 4.47
N ILE A 185 2.27 10.62 4.19
CA ILE A 185 1.88 9.55 5.10
C ILE A 185 3.05 8.58 5.24
N HIS A 186 3.38 8.25 6.47
CA HIS A 186 4.42 7.30 6.80
C HIS A 186 3.78 6.06 7.42
N LEU A 187 3.85 4.95 6.69
CA LEU A 187 3.50 3.62 7.17
C LEU A 187 4.67 3.08 8.00
N ASP A 188 4.38 2.65 9.24
CA ASP A 188 5.38 2.06 10.12
C ASP A 188 5.55 0.57 9.77
N PRO A 189 6.77 0.12 9.41
CA PRO A 189 7.00 -1.28 9.09
C PRO A 189 6.74 -2.24 10.26
N SER A 190 6.76 -1.76 11.50
CA SER A 190 6.43 -2.59 12.68
C SER A 190 4.93 -2.92 12.76
N GLU A 191 4.06 -2.04 12.26
CA GLU A 191 2.61 -2.28 12.23
C GLU A 191 2.21 -3.30 11.16
N PHE A 192 3.03 -3.47 10.11
CA PHE A 192 2.82 -4.51 9.09
C PHE A 192 3.25 -5.91 9.54
N GLY A 193 4.03 -6.03 10.62
CA GLY A 193 4.54 -7.32 11.11
C GLY A 193 3.55 -8.08 12.00
N GLU A 194 2.81 -7.38 12.86
CA GLU A 194 1.95 -8.04 13.87
C GLU A 194 0.66 -8.62 13.26
N ASP A 195 -0.01 -7.89 12.36
CA ASP A 195 -1.26 -8.36 11.74
C ASP A 195 -1.04 -9.35 10.58
N PHE A 196 0.09 -9.24 9.86
CA PHE A 196 0.34 -10.03 8.64
C PHE A 196 1.06 -11.37 8.92
N LEU A 197 1.83 -11.46 10.01
CA LEU A 197 2.55 -12.69 10.39
C LEU A 197 1.88 -13.44 11.56
N GLY A 198 0.75 -12.96 12.06
CA GLY A 198 -0.13 -13.70 12.98
C GLY A 198 0.60 -14.30 14.18
N ASN A 199 1.20 -13.46 15.01
CA ASN A 199 1.79 -13.90 16.29
C ASN A 199 1.08 -13.26 17.48
#